data_AF-I4MZK9-F1
#
_entry.id   AF-I4MZK9-F1
#
_cell.length_a   1.000
_cell.length_b   1.000
_cell.length_c   1.000
_cell.angle_alpha   90.00
_cell.angle_beta   90.00
_cell.angle_gamma   90.00
#
_symmetry.space_group_name_H-M   'P 1'
#
loop_
_entity.id
_entity.type
_entity.pdbx_description
1 polymer ?
#
loop_
_entity_poly.entity_id
_entity_poly.type
_entity_poly.pdbx_seq_one_letter_code
_entity_poly.pdbx_strand_id
1 'polypeptide(L)'
;MKSAIALSIVLLTATLAGCAANHPENRPYSAEEQHELALEALSRRGLSFDEYQRERARIERSETEQVIGQRTPATQGQREG
;
A
#
# COMPACT_ATOMS: atom_id res chain seq x y z
N MET A 1 37.98 19.16 7.08
CA MET A 1 37.07 19.20 5.91
C MET A 1 36.53 17.80 5.55
N LYS A 2 37.37 16.79 5.35
CA LYS A 2 36.95 15.40 5.01
C LYS A 2 35.98 14.78 6.04
N SER A 3 36.27 14.95 7.32
CA SER A 3 35.46 14.44 8.43
C SER A 3 34.08 15.12 8.55
N ALA A 4 34.00 16.42 8.27
CA ALA A 4 32.74 17.16 8.29
C ALA A 4 31.79 16.70 7.18
N ILE A 5 32.33 16.42 5.98
CA ILE A 5 31.57 15.86 4.86
C ILE A 5 31.03 14.47 5.21
N ALA A 6 31.87 13.60 5.77
CA ALA A 6 31.45 12.27 6.21
C ALA A 6 30.33 12.35 7.26
N LEU A 7 30.45 13.26 8.24
CA LEU A 7 29.44 13.46 9.27
C LEU A 7 28.11 13.96 8.68
N SER A 8 28.15 14.89 7.73
CA SER A 8 26.95 15.38 7.05
C SER A 8 26.25 14.28 6.24
N ILE A 9 27.00 13.40 5.59
CA ILE A 9 26.43 12.27 4.84
C ILE A 9 25.73 11.31 5.80
N VAL A 10 26.37 10.98 6.93
CA VAL A 10 25.78 10.09 7.95
C VAL A 10 24.50 10.70 8.54
N LEU A 11 24.49 12.00 8.83
CA LEU A 11 23.30 12.67 9.33
C LEU A 11 22.17 12.68 8.32
N LEU A 12 22.45 12.94 7.04
CA LEU A 12 21.46 12.91 5.97
C LEU A 12 20.88 11.51 5.74
N THR A 13 21.70 10.46 5.78
CA THR A 13 21.19 9.10 5.61
C THR A 13 20.39 8.64 6.82
N ALA A 14 20.79 9.01 8.03
CA ALA A 14 20.05 8.70 9.25
C ALA A 14 18.66 9.36 9.28
N THR A 15 18.53 10.61 8.83
CA THR A 15 17.22 11.29 8.77
C THR A 15 16.31 10.69 7.71
N LEU A 16 16.83 10.41 6.51
CA LEU A 16 16.06 9.74 5.45
C LEU A 16 15.58 8.35 5.89
N ALA A 17 16.43 7.56 6.55
CA ALA A 17 16.07 6.26 7.08
C ALA A 17 14.99 6.35 8.17
N GLY A 18 15.06 7.34 9.06
CA GLY A 18 14.03 7.59 10.08
C GLY A 18 12.67 7.94 9.48
N CYS A 19 12.63 8.75 8.41
CA CYS A 19 11.39 9.07 7.70
C CYS A 19 10.76 7.87 7.00
N ALA A 20 11.58 6.95 6.47
CA ALA A 20 11.10 5.71 5.87
C ALA A 20 10.69 4.66 6.91
N ALA A 21 11.31 4.67 8.09
CA ALA A 21 11.06 3.72 9.16
C ALA A 21 9.76 3.98 9.93
N ASN A 22 9.25 5.21 9.91
CA ASN A 22 7.96 5.56 10.50
C ASN A 22 6.80 5.16 9.55
N HIS A 23 6.71 3.87 9.23
CA HIS A 23 5.57 3.32 8.52
C HIS A 23 4.41 3.20 9.53
N PRO A 24 3.18 3.65 9.20
CA PRO A 24 2.04 3.44 10.09
C PRO A 24 1.92 1.95 10.43
N GLU A 25 1.49 1.65 11.66
CA GLU A 25 1.11 0.30 12.10
C GLU A 25 0.41 -0.40 10.93
N ASN A 26 0.92 -1.57 10.54
CA ASN A 26 0.51 -2.27 9.33
C ASN A 26 -0.87 -2.88 9.54
N ARG A 27 -1.88 -2.01 9.66
CA ARG A 27 -3.28 -2.40 9.72
C ARG A 27 -3.61 -3.02 8.36
N PRO A 28 -4.22 -4.20 8.32
CA PRO A 28 -4.70 -4.74 7.06
C PRO A 28 -5.75 -3.79 6.49
N TYR A 29 -5.58 -3.40 5.22
CA TYR A 29 -6.58 -2.60 4.51
C TYR A 29 -7.88 -3.41 4.38
N SER A 30 -9.01 -2.75 4.61
CA SER A 30 -10.34 -3.29 4.31
C SER A 30 -10.51 -3.57 2.81
N ALA A 31 -11.49 -4.38 2.41
CA ALA A 31 -11.78 -4.59 0.98
C ALA A 31 -12.04 -3.28 0.23
N GLU A 32 -12.78 -2.36 0.86
CA GLU A 32 -13.09 -1.05 0.27
C GLU A 32 -11.82 -0.23 0.04
N GLU A 33 -10.95 -0.14 1.06
CA GLU A 33 -9.66 0.53 0.93
C GLU A 33 -8.79 -0.13 -0.16
N GLN A 34 -8.72 -1.46 -0.21
CA GLN A 34 -7.95 -2.17 -1.25
C GLN A 34 -8.48 -1.91 -2.66
N HIS A 35 -9.81 -1.84 -2.82
CA HIS A 35 -10.44 -1.50 -4.08
C HIS A 35 -10.07 -0.08 -4.53
N GLU A 36 -10.16 0.90 -3.63
CA GLU A 36 -9.79 2.28 -3.90
C GLU A 36 -8.31 2.40 -4.28
N LEU A 37 -7.41 1.75 -3.54
CA LEU A 37 -5.98 1.69 -3.88
C LEU A 37 -5.72 1.08 -5.27
N ALA A 38 -6.46 0.03 -5.64
CA ALA A 38 -6.32 -0.61 -6.95
C ALA A 38 -6.76 0.33 -8.09
N LEU A 39 -7.87 1.05 -7.91
CA LEU A 39 -8.33 2.05 -8.87
C LEU A 39 -7.37 3.23 -8.98
N GLU A 40 -6.81 3.70 -7.85
CA GLU A 40 -5.82 4.76 -7.85
C GLU A 40 -4.55 4.33 -8.61
N ALA A 41 -4.02 3.14 -8.30
CA ALA A 41 -2.86 2.58 -8.99
C ALA A 41 -3.13 2.42 -10.49
N LEU A 42 -4.34 2.03 -10.88
CA LEU A 42 -4.73 1.95 -12.29
C LEU A 42 -4.74 3.34 -12.96
N SER A 43 -5.28 4.36 -12.30
CA SER A 43 -5.34 5.72 -12.84
C SER A 43 -3.95 6.31 -13.15
N ARG A 44 -2.93 5.94 -12.36
CA ARG A 44 -1.54 6.42 -12.52
C ARG A 44 -0.76 5.74 -13.65
N ARG A 45 -1.28 4.67 -14.28
CA ARG A 45 -0.53 3.85 -15.27
C ARG A 45 -0.46 4.43 -16.68
N GLY A 46 -1.23 5.47 -17.01
CA GLY A 46 -1.17 6.10 -18.34
C GLY A 46 -1.53 5.16 -19.51
N LEU A 47 -2.49 4.26 -19.29
CA LEU A 47 -2.94 3.29 -20.30
C LEU A 47 -3.77 3.96 -21.41
N SER A 48 -3.84 3.32 -22.57
CA SER A 48 -4.83 3.69 -23.59
C SER A 48 -6.25 3.39 -23.08
N PHE A 49 -7.26 4.06 -23.66
CA PHE A 49 -8.63 3.97 -23.17
C PHE A 49 -9.16 2.53 -23.07
N ASP A 50 -9.00 1.73 -24.14
CA ASP A 50 -9.49 0.35 -24.15
C ASP A 50 -8.78 -0.56 -23.12
N GLU A 51 -7.49 -0.33 -22.90
CA GLU A 51 -6.70 -1.06 -21.91
C GLU A 51 -7.11 -0.68 -20.48
N TYR A 52 -7.32 0.62 -20.24
CA TYR A 52 -7.82 1.13 -18.97
C TYR A 52 -9.20 0.53 -18.66
N GLN A 53 -10.13 0.55 -19.62
CA GLN A 53 -11.48 0.01 -19.44
C GLN A 53 -11.46 -1.49 -19.14
N ARG A 54 -10.62 -2.26 -19.84
CA ARG A 54 -10.46 -3.70 -19.60
C ARG A 54 -9.91 -3.99 -18.21
N GLU A 55 -8.91 -3.23 -17.77
CA GLU A 55 -8.30 -3.44 -16.46
C GLU A 55 -9.22 -2.97 -15.31
N ARG A 56 -9.94 -1.86 -15.50
CA ARG A 56 -10.96 -1.39 -14.57
C ARG A 56 -12.06 -2.44 -14.36
N ALA A 57 -12.55 -3.05 -15.43
CA ALA A 57 -13.53 -4.14 -15.37
C ALA A 57 -12.99 -5.43 -14.71
N ARG A 58 -11.66 -5.62 -14.64
CA ARG A 58 -11.05 -6.71 -13.85
C ARG A 58 -11.07 -6.38 -12.36
N ILE A 59 -10.76 -5.14 -11.98
CA ILE A 59 -10.78 -4.68 -10.59
C ILE A 59 -12.21 -4.77 -10.02
N GLU A 60 -13.22 -4.29 -10.75
CA GLU A 60 -14.64 -4.36 -10.34
C GLU A 60 -15.11 -5.82 -10.12
N ARG A 61 -14.65 -6.77 -10.95
CA ARG A 61 -14.96 -8.19 -10.75
C ARG A 61 -14.25 -8.77 -9.52
N SER A 62 -13.00 -8.40 -9.29
CA SER A 62 -12.23 -8.90 -8.13
C SER A 62 -12.76 -8.38 -6.80
N GLU A 63 -13.34 -7.18 -6.77
CA GLU A 63 -14.04 -6.63 -5.59
C GLU A 63 -15.23 -7.52 -5.21
N THR A 64 -16.02 -7.94 -6.20
CA THR A 64 -17.16 -8.83 -5.98
C THR A 64 -16.71 -10.16 -5.36
N GLU A 65 -15.59 -10.72 -5.83
CA GLU A 65 -15.02 -11.95 -5.27
C GLU A 65 -14.49 -11.74 -3.83
N GLN A 66 -13.88 -10.58 -3.54
CA GLN A 66 -13.42 -10.23 -2.19
C GLN A 66 -14.58 -10.05 -1.20
N VAL A 67 -15.68 -9.40 -1.61
CA VAL A 67 -16.88 -9.23 -0.78
C VAL A 67 -17.55 -10.57 -0.46
N ILE A 68 -17.50 -11.54 -1.38
CA ILE A 68 -18.02 -12.90 -1.16
C ILE A 68 -17.09 -13.71 -0.24
N GLY A 69 -15.77 -13.55 -0.37
CA GLY A 69 -14.77 -14.26 0.45
C GLY A 69 -14.58 -13.70 1.87
N GLN A 70 -14.81 -12.41 2.10
CA GLN A 70 -14.58 -11.74 3.40
C GLN A 70 -15.73 -11.90 4.42
N ARG A 71 -16.87 -12.52 4.04
CA ARG A 71 -17.94 -12.89 5.00
C ARG A 71 -17.64 -14.14 5.84
N THR A 72 -16.38 -14.57 5.91
CA THR A 72 -15.94 -15.51 6.94
C THR A 72 -15.14 -14.72 7.96
N PRO A 73 -15.55 -14.67 9.25
CA PRO A 73 -14.80 -13.96 10.26
C PRO A 73 -13.47 -14.69 10.43
N ALA A 74 -12.41 -14.14 9.85
CA ALA A 74 -11.07 -14.43 10.33
C ALA A 74 -11.04 -13.91 11.75
N THR A 75 -11.26 -14.84 12.68
CA THR A 75 -11.07 -14.70 14.12
C THR A 75 -9.83 -13.87 14.37
N GLN A 76 -10.10 -12.66 14.83
CA GLN A 76 -9.18 -11.70 15.40
C GLN A 76 -8.34 -12.44 16.44
N GLY A 77 -7.08 -12.74 16.09
CA GLY A 77 -6.08 -13.27 16.99
C GLY A 77 -5.70 -12.20 18.01
N GLN A 78 -6.57 -11.98 18.99
CA GLN A 78 -6.37 -11.09 20.11
C GLN A 78 -6.74 -11.84 21.39
N ARG A 79 -5.79 -12.64 21.90
CA ARG A 79 -5.69 -13.04 23.32
C ARG A 79 -4.23 -13.35 23.67
N GLU A 80 -3.64 -12.39 24.36
CA GLU A 80 -2.92 -12.51 25.64
C GLU A 80 -2.13 -13.82 25.92
N GLY A 81 -0.85 -13.64 26.23
CA GLY A 81 0.06 -14.63 26.84
C GLY A 81 1.41 -14.01 27.15
#